data_AF-A0A7V8VGD6-F1
#
_entry.id   AF-A0A7V8VGD6-F1
#
_cell.length_a   1.000
_cell.length_b   1.000
_cell.length_c   1.000
_cell.angle_alpha   90.00
_cell.angle_beta   90.00
_cell.angle_gamma   90.00
#
_symmetry.space_group_name_H-M   'P 1'
#
loop_
_entity.id
_entity.type
_entity.pdbx_description
1 polymer ?
#
loop_
_entity_poly.entity_id
_entity_poly.type
_entity_poly.pdbx_seq_one_letter_code
_entity_poly.pdbx_strand_id
1 'polypeptide(L)'
;MERPKNGGSYGSAAVLGLEVLEEREVPSITIRIDYSLDSPANGGTGFFTTHPAARQVMEQAAYEMGQRIDARLAAISPSGSNTWTATVYHPGTGSLYSLPNLRVPADTIIVYVGGRSIPGAEAGFGGYGGYSWSGSASWGQLLATRQWSGFSLWGGSIAFDSSRNWYFGLDPSGLRADQLDFYSAAVHELGHVLGIGTARQWWSQVQGNQFVGRQAQSIYGGPVPLSSERAHWADGVRVSGQAAAMSPYLYYGRRVGWSALDQAALYDLGWAAPAPAGLAVRFPVTRPPVLVSSAGNPTVQVYGFDATGNVSFSGLSFTPFGANYRGVIRATSADVNGDGWVDYLFATGPGVAARVRIVDGVTGADLLPVTPVLGGFGGGVFLAAGDIDGDGRAEVAISADAGGSPVVTVARVAQAQLAYLSYIQVLHPLARSGVRVAMGDVNGDGRADLIASAGPGWSPVVRIYDGAALADGQVRLQRSAFFAFDPTWRNGVNVTAGDLDGDGRAELMTSLDAGGLSLVRVWNGVASSEALSLRLQFFANGVTDRSGIRLLARDVDGSGRTSLITAPASGSLAWLRVLRLNATSVLPLPPIFPPSSISALQGIFVG
;
A
#
# COMPACT_ATOMS: atom_id res chain seq x y z
N MET A 1 -69.27 -18.06 10.29
CA MET A 1 -69.67 -16.76 9.72
C MET A 1 -68.64 -15.77 10.23
N GLU A 2 -67.86 -15.02 9.47
CA GLU A 2 -67.72 -14.69 8.05
C GLU A 2 -66.26 -14.29 7.82
N ARG A 3 -65.80 -14.38 6.57
CA ARG A 3 -64.46 -14.01 6.08
C ARG A 3 -64.21 -12.50 6.20
N PRO A 4 -62.95 -12.04 6.39
CA PRO A 4 -62.53 -10.74 5.89
C PRO A 4 -62.07 -10.83 4.43
N LYS A 5 -62.46 -9.80 3.67
CA LYS A 5 -62.28 -9.62 2.23
C LYS A 5 -60.86 -9.16 1.87
N ASN A 6 -60.38 -9.66 0.74
CA ASN A 6 -59.26 -9.15 -0.05
C ASN A 6 -59.53 -7.73 -0.59
N GLY A 7 -58.46 -6.97 -0.82
CA GLY A 7 -58.44 -5.96 -1.87
C GLY A 7 -57.49 -4.79 -1.60
N GLY A 8 -56.24 -4.89 -2.05
CA GLY A 8 -55.28 -3.78 -1.97
C GLY A 8 -53.93 -4.07 -2.63
N SER A 9 -53.96 -4.43 -3.92
CA SER A 9 -52.91 -4.19 -4.93
C SER A 9 -51.47 -3.91 -4.44
N TYR A 10 -50.61 -4.93 -4.49
CA TYR A 10 -49.16 -4.76 -4.47
C TYR A 10 -48.70 -4.05 -5.77
N GLY A 11 -48.66 -2.72 -5.73
CA GLY A 11 -47.89 -1.94 -6.68
C GLY A 11 -46.41 -2.08 -6.33
N SER A 12 -45.73 -3.03 -6.96
CA SER A 12 -44.28 -3.10 -7.02
C SER A 12 -43.78 -1.84 -7.74
N ALA A 13 -43.47 -0.79 -6.97
CA ALA A 13 -42.65 0.30 -7.46
C ALA A 13 -41.22 -0.25 -7.56
N ALA A 14 -40.86 -0.75 -8.74
CA ALA A 14 -39.48 -0.97 -9.11
C ALA A 14 -38.75 0.37 -9.02
N VAL A 15 -38.00 0.58 -7.94
CA VAL A 15 -37.04 1.68 -7.89
C VAL A 15 -35.90 1.28 -8.82
N LEU A 16 -35.81 1.97 -9.95
CA LEU A 16 -34.67 1.92 -10.84
C LEU A 16 -33.44 2.34 -10.04
N GLY A 17 -32.59 1.37 -9.70
CA GLY A 17 -31.26 1.64 -9.19
C GLY A 17 -30.43 2.25 -10.31
N LEU A 18 -30.10 3.53 -10.15
CA LEU A 18 -29.02 4.14 -10.90
C LEU A 18 -27.72 3.67 -10.23
N GLU A 19 -27.21 2.51 -10.64
CA GLU A 19 -25.81 2.19 -10.38
C GLU A 19 -24.97 3.19 -11.17
N VAL A 20 -24.27 4.05 -10.44
CA VAL A 20 -23.13 4.75 -11.01
C VAL A 20 -22.11 3.66 -11.32
N LEU A 21 -21.88 3.41 -12.61
CA LEU A 21 -20.67 2.75 -13.07
C LEU A 21 -19.50 3.54 -12.53
N GLU A 22 -18.89 3.06 -11.44
CA GLU A 22 -17.52 3.47 -11.14
C GLU A 22 -16.69 3.11 -12.38
N GLU A 23 -16.15 4.11 -13.06
CA GLU A 23 -14.94 3.91 -13.83
C GLU A 23 -13.86 3.51 -12.83
N ARG A 24 -13.73 2.21 -12.61
CA ARG A 24 -12.55 1.62 -11.99
C ARG A 24 -11.39 1.81 -12.96
N GLU A 25 -10.78 2.99 -12.94
CA GLU A 25 -9.45 3.21 -13.51
C GLU A 25 -8.37 2.58 -12.60
N VAL A 26 -8.54 1.32 -12.22
CA VAL A 26 -7.45 0.53 -11.63
C VAL A 26 -6.68 -0.13 -12.76
N PRO A 27 -5.35 0.06 -12.86
CA PRO A 27 -4.51 -0.88 -13.57
C PRO A 27 -4.69 -2.31 -13.06
N SER A 28 -5.47 -3.11 -13.76
CA SER A 28 -5.50 -4.55 -13.55
C SER A 28 -5.69 -5.25 -14.89
N ILE A 29 -4.90 -6.28 -15.13
CA ILE A 29 -5.12 -7.16 -16.27
C ILE A 29 -6.13 -8.22 -15.87
N THR A 30 -7.14 -8.41 -16.69
CA THR A 30 -8.05 -9.55 -16.59
C THR A 30 -7.38 -10.79 -17.17
N ILE A 31 -6.93 -11.71 -16.32
CA ILE A 31 -6.56 -13.07 -16.75
C ILE A 31 -7.86 -13.87 -16.87
N ARG A 32 -8.40 -13.96 -18.08
CA ARG A 32 -9.63 -14.68 -18.37
C ARG A 32 -9.32 -16.15 -18.60
N ILE A 33 -9.78 -17.01 -17.70
CA ILE A 33 -9.66 -18.45 -17.87
C ILE A 33 -10.72 -18.96 -18.86
N ASP A 34 -10.27 -19.72 -19.85
CA ASP A 34 -11.11 -20.33 -20.87
C ASP A 34 -11.04 -21.86 -20.74
N TYR A 35 -12.18 -22.47 -20.39
CA TYR A 35 -12.32 -23.91 -20.21
C TYR A 35 -12.79 -24.64 -21.47
N SER A 36 -12.91 -23.96 -22.61
CA SER A 36 -13.43 -24.58 -23.84
C SER A 36 -12.58 -25.77 -24.27
N LEU A 37 -11.24 -25.70 -24.12
CA LEU A 37 -10.32 -26.78 -24.46
C LEU A 37 -10.19 -27.87 -23.38
N ASP A 38 -10.81 -27.69 -22.21
CA ASP A 38 -11.00 -28.78 -21.25
C ASP A 38 -12.17 -29.69 -21.66
N SER A 39 -13.13 -29.18 -22.44
CA SER A 39 -14.32 -29.93 -22.83
C SER A 39 -13.98 -31.15 -23.70
N PRO A 40 -14.58 -32.33 -23.44
CA PRO A 40 -14.49 -33.48 -24.34
C PRO A 40 -14.93 -33.17 -25.77
N ALA A 41 -15.85 -32.22 -25.96
CA ALA A 41 -16.29 -31.79 -27.29
C ALA A 41 -15.17 -31.15 -28.13
N ASN A 42 -14.14 -30.61 -27.47
CA ASN A 42 -12.97 -30.00 -28.11
C ASN A 42 -11.71 -30.86 -27.95
N GLY A 43 -11.85 -32.14 -27.54
CA GLY A 43 -10.72 -33.05 -27.32
C GLY A 43 -10.05 -32.93 -25.95
N GLY A 44 -10.67 -32.21 -25.01
CA GLY A 44 -10.25 -32.15 -23.62
C GLY A 44 -10.70 -33.37 -22.79
N THR A 45 -10.22 -33.46 -21.54
CA THR A 45 -10.54 -34.59 -20.66
C THR A 45 -11.74 -34.33 -19.74
N GLY A 46 -12.21 -33.08 -19.65
CA GLY A 46 -13.23 -32.65 -18.71
C GLY A 46 -12.72 -32.56 -17.26
N PHE A 47 -11.42 -32.30 -17.06
CA PHE A 47 -10.81 -32.26 -15.72
C PHE A 47 -11.48 -31.22 -14.82
N PHE A 48 -11.72 -30.00 -15.31
CA PHE A 48 -12.38 -28.94 -14.55
C PHE A 48 -13.90 -29.12 -14.47
N THR A 49 -14.47 -29.89 -15.40
CA THR A 49 -15.89 -30.28 -15.31
C THR A 49 -16.11 -31.29 -14.19
N THR A 50 -15.16 -32.22 -14.01
CA THR A 50 -15.21 -33.25 -12.96
C THR A 50 -14.69 -32.75 -11.61
N HIS A 51 -13.92 -31.65 -11.59
CA HIS A 51 -13.38 -31.03 -10.38
C HIS A 51 -13.78 -29.54 -10.26
N PRO A 52 -15.04 -29.24 -9.89
CA PRO A 52 -15.51 -27.85 -9.79
C PRO A 52 -14.73 -27.03 -8.75
N ALA A 53 -14.19 -27.66 -7.70
CA ALA A 53 -13.31 -26.99 -6.74
C ALA A 53 -11.99 -26.53 -7.39
N ALA A 54 -11.42 -27.30 -8.32
CA ALA A 54 -10.22 -26.91 -9.07
C ALA A 54 -10.48 -25.66 -9.91
N ARG A 55 -11.69 -25.57 -10.50
CA ARG A 55 -12.12 -24.40 -11.26
C ARG A 55 -12.14 -23.15 -10.37
N GLN A 56 -12.73 -23.25 -9.18
CA GLN A 56 -12.74 -22.14 -8.22
C GLN A 56 -11.33 -21.68 -7.82
N VAL A 57 -10.42 -22.63 -7.57
CA VAL A 57 -9.02 -22.32 -7.23
C VAL A 57 -8.28 -21.66 -8.39
N MET A 58 -8.48 -22.14 -9.62
CA MET A 58 -7.85 -21.57 -10.82
C MET A 58 -8.32 -20.13 -11.08
N GLU A 59 -9.62 -19.87 -10.96
CA GLU A 59 -10.18 -18.52 -11.11
C GLU A 59 -9.66 -17.59 -10.02
N GLN A 60 -9.52 -18.07 -8.77
CA GLN A 60 -8.92 -17.29 -7.69
C GLN A 60 -7.45 -16.95 -7.98
N ALA A 61 -6.65 -17.92 -8.41
CA ALA A 61 -5.25 -17.68 -8.77
C ALA A 61 -5.12 -16.67 -9.93
N ALA A 62 -5.97 -16.82 -10.96
CA ALA A 62 -6.00 -15.91 -12.10
C ALA A 62 -6.39 -14.48 -11.70
N TYR A 63 -7.43 -14.35 -10.86
CA TYR A 63 -7.84 -13.07 -10.32
C TYR A 63 -6.69 -12.41 -9.53
N GLU A 64 -6.11 -13.12 -8.57
CA GLU A 64 -5.02 -12.59 -7.73
C GLU A 64 -3.79 -12.21 -8.54
N MET A 65 -3.45 -12.97 -9.58
CA MET A 65 -2.32 -12.65 -10.44
C MET A 65 -2.62 -11.48 -11.38
N GLY A 66 -3.85 -11.38 -11.89
CA GLY A 66 -4.29 -10.25 -12.70
C GLY A 66 -4.25 -8.92 -11.95
N GLN A 67 -4.61 -8.92 -10.67
CA GLN A 67 -4.53 -7.75 -9.77
C GLN A 67 -3.09 -7.30 -9.50
N ARG A 68 -2.09 -8.13 -9.80
CA ARG A 68 -0.67 -7.85 -9.56
C ARG A 68 0.06 -7.33 -10.81
N ILE A 69 -0.65 -7.21 -11.93
CA ILE A 69 -0.09 -6.70 -13.18
C ILE A 69 -0.55 -5.26 -13.36
N ASP A 70 0.41 -4.35 -13.34
CA ASP A 70 0.21 -2.95 -13.70
C ASP A 70 0.55 -2.79 -15.18
N ALA A 71 -0.33 -3.29 -16.05
CA ALA A 71 -0.17 -3.16 -17.49
C ALA A 71 -1.37 -2.50 -18.18
N ARG A 72 -1.11 -1.86 -19.33
CA ARG A 72 -2.14 -1.45 -20.29
C ARG A 72 -1.91 -2.14 -21.61
N LEU A 73 -2.82 -3.03 -21.96
CA LEU A 73 -2.73 -3.81 -23.19
C LEU A 73 -3.86 -3.41 -24.12
N ALA A 74 -3.52 -2.87 -25.29
CA ALA A 74 -4.49 -2.59 -26.33
C ALA A 74 -5.23 -3.87 -26.77
N ALA A 75 -6.50 -3.72 -27.16
CA ALA A 75 -7.30 -4.82 -27.69
C ALA A 75 -6.71 -5.35 -29.02
N ILE A 76 -6.85 -6.65 -29.25
CA ILE A 76 -6.55 -7.28 -30.53
C ILE A 76 -7.88 -7.56 -31.23
N SER A 77 -8.18 -6.77 -32.27
CA SER A 77 -9.42 -6.85 -33.02
C SER A 77 -9.15 -6.93 -34.53
N PRO A 78 -9.05 -8.15 -35.11
CA PRO A 78 -8.86 -8.32 -36.55
C PRO A 78 -10.04 -7.73 -37.34
N SER A 79 -9.74 -7.09 -38.46
CA SER A 79 -10.70 -6.45 -39.37
C SER A 79 -10.07 -6.19 -40.74
N GLY A 80 -10.89 -6.17 -41.81
CA GLY A 80 -10.41 -5.93 -43.17
C GLY A 80 -9.33 -6.92 -43.59
N SER A 81 -8.18 -6.41 -44.07
CA SER A 81 -7.02 -7.21 -44.46
C SER A 81 -6.14 -7.68 -43.30
N ASN A 82 -6.41 -7.25 -42.06
CA ASN A 82 -5.62 -7.60 -40.89
C ASN A 82 -6.15 -8.90 -40.25
N THR A 83 -5.38 -9.98 -40.40
CA THR A 83 -5.70 -11.31 -39.88
C THR A 83 -4.56 -11.86 -39.03
N TRP A 84 -4.88 -12.80 -38.15
CA TRP A 84 -3.89 -13.53 -37.35
C TRP A 84 -4.43 -14.88 -36.90
N THR A 85 -3.51 -15.77 -36.53
CA THR A 85 -3.83 -17.07 -35.95
C THR A 85 -3.05 -17.20 -34.66
N ALA A 86 -3.76 -17.22 -33.53
CA ALA A 86 -3.16 -17.49 -32.23
C ALA A 86 -2.90 -18.99 -32.09
N THR A 87 -1.81 -19.39 -31.43
CA THR A 87 -1.48 -20.81 -31.23
C THR A 87 -1.13 -21.11 -29.78
N VAL A 88 -1.66 -22.22 -29.27
CA VAL A 88 -1.39 -22.74 -27.92
C VAL A 88 -1.19 -24.25 -27.98
N TYR A 89 -0.60 -24.84 -26.93
CA TYR A 89 -0.68 -26.28 -26.76
C TYR A 89 -2.02 -26.63 -26.13
N HIS A 90 -2.76 -27.52 -26.77
CA HIS A 90 -4.08 -27.94 -26.30
C HIS A 90 -3.94 -28.61 -24.92
N PRO A 91 -4.55 -28.09 -23.85
CA PRO A 91 -4.26 -28.56 -22.50
C PRO A 91 -4.70 -30.01 -22.23
N GLY A 92 -5.71 -30.51 -22.96
CA GLY A 92 -6.15 -31.90 -22.86
C GLY A 92 -5.40 -32.93 -23.73
N THR A 93 -4.68 -32.50 -24.79
CA THR A 93 -4.04 -33.44 -25.75
C THR A 93 -2.53 -33.21 -25.90
N GLY A 94 -2.06 -31.98 -25.65
CA GLY A 94 -0.68 -31.54 -25.87
C GLY A 94 -0.33 -31.20 -27.31
N SER A 95 -1.26 -31.39 -28.25
CA SER A 95 -1.05 -31.01 -29.64
C SER A 95 -1.16 -29.50 -29.81
N LEU A 96 -0.46 -28.94 -30.79
CA LEU A 96 -0.62 -27.52 -31.13
C LEU A 96 -2.05 -27.26 -31.63
N TYR A 97 -2.70 -26.22 -31.11
CA TYR A 97 -4.05 -25.80 -31.44
C TYR A 97 -4.05 -24.36 -31.96
N SER A 98 -4.85 -24.11 -33.00
CA SER A 98 -4.89 -22.83 -33.71
C SER A 98 -6.25 -22.14 -33.53
N LEU A 99 -6.21 -20.86 -33.22
CA LEU A 99 -7.37 -20.00 -32.97
C LEU A 99 -7.36 -18.88 -34.02
N PRO A 100 -8.03 -19.08 -35.18
CA PRO A 100 -8.03 -18.10 -36.25
C PRO A 100 -8.82 -16.85 -35.86
N ASN A 101 -8.23 -15.68 -36.08
CA ASN A 101 -8.80 -14.35 -35.86
C ASN A 101 -9.42 -14.17 -34.46
N LEU A 102 -8.75 -14.70 -33.44
CA LEU A 102 -9.14 -14.51 -32.05
C LEU A 102 -9.29 -13.00 -31.74
N ARG A 103 -10.36 -12.65 -31.04
CA ARG A 103 -10.55 -11.29 -30.50
C ARG A 103 -10.13 -11.29 -29.04
N VAL A 104 -9.22 -10.39 -28.70
CA VAL A 104 -8.75 -10.22 -27.32
C VAL A 104 -9.13 -8.81 -26.87
N PRO A 105 -9.97 -8.65 -25.84
CA PRO A 105 -10.29 -7.32 -25.31
C PRO A 105 -9.04 -6.59 -24.80
N ALA A 106 -9.17 -5.28 -24.61
CA ALA A 106 -8.17 -4.51 -23.89
C ALA A 106 -7.96 -5.08 -22.50
N ASP A 107 -6.75 -4.96 -21.98
CA ASP A 107 -6.36 -5.37 -20.61
C ASP A 107 -6.75 -6.80 -20.27
N THR A 108 -6.78 -7.69 -21.27
CA THR A 108 -7.19 -9.08 -21.12
C THR A 108 -6.11 -10.03 -21.66
N ILE A 109 -5.81 -11.06 -20.88
CA ILE A 109 -5.01 -12.23 -21.26
C ILE A 109 -5.94 -13.44 -21.22
N ILE A 110 -6.04 -14.19 -22.31
CA ILE A 110 -6.89 -15.40 -22.37
C ILE A 110 -6.03 -16.63 -22.11
N VAL A 111 -6.34 -17.39 -21.06
CA VAL A 111 -5.59 -18.60 -20.71
C VAL A 111 -6.49 -19.83 -20.84
N TYR A 112 -6.16 -20.70 -21.78
CA TYR A 112 -6.86 -21.96 -21.99
C TYR A 112 -6.35 -23.01 -21.01
N VAL A 113 -7.22 -23.52 -20.14
CA VAL A 113 -6.82 -24.49 -19.12
C VAL A 113 -7.48 -25.84 -19.33
N GLY A 114 -6.83 -26.89 -18.88
CA GLY A 114 -7.37 -28.25 -18.88
C GLY A 114 -6.48 -29.21 -18.11
N GLY A 115 -6.91 -30.46 -18.00
CA GLY A 115 -6.10 -31.53 -17.41
C GLY A 115 -5.79 -32.64 -18.41
N ARG A 116 -4.67 -33.31 -18.25
CA ARG A 116 -4.36 -34.58 -18.93
C ARG A 116 -3.35 -35.38 -18.12
N SER A 117 -3.21 -36.67 -18.40
CA SER A 117 -2.11 -37.45 -17.84
C SER A 117 -0.79 -36.92 -18.40
N ILE A 118 0.10 -36.46 -17.52
CA ILE A 118 1.43 -35.98 -17.90
C ILE A 118 2.47 -37.02 -17.43
N PRO A 119 3.22 -37.64 -18.35
CA PRO A 119 4.27 -38.58 -17.96
C PRO A 119 5.37 -37.86 -17.18
N GLY A 120 5.81 -38.43 -16.06
CA GLY A 120 6.97 -37.94 -15.31
C GLY A 120 6.61 -37.38 -13.93
N ALA A 121 7.39 -36.40 -13.48
CA ALA A 121 7.25 -35.75 -12.16
C ALA A 121 6.54 -34.39 -12.23
N GLU A 122 6.24 -33.94 -13.44
CA GLU A 122 5.61 -32.66 -13.75
C GLU A 122 4.17 -32.63 -13.26
N ALA A 123 3.84 -31.59 -12.53
CA ALA A 123 2.49 -31.36 -12.02
C ALA A 123 1.65 -30.51 -12.98
N GLY A 124 2.29 -29.76 -13.86
CA GLY A 124 1.65 -28.97 -14.90
C GLY A 124 2.63 -28.48 -15.96
N PHE A 125 2.08 -27.86 -17.00
CA PHE A 125 2.80 -27.10 -18.02
C PHE A 125 2.02 -25.84 -18.38
N GLY A 126 2.61 -24.69 -18.11
CA GLY A 126 2.11 -23.37 -18.48
C GLY A 126 3.03 -22.66 -19.46
N GLY A 127 2.44 -21.86 -20.36
CA GLY A 127 3.21 -21.01 -21.26
C GLY A 127 2.34 -20.08 -22.08
N TYR A 128 2.92 -18.95 -22.51
CA TYR A 128 2.24 -18.03 -23.42
C TYR A 128 2.16 -18.62 -24.83
N GLY A 129 1.11 -18.22 -25.56
CA GLY A 129 0.83 -18.70 -26.90
C GLY A 129 1.66 -18.01 -27.97
N GLY A 130 1.91 -18.73 -29.07
CA GLY A 130 2.47 -18.18 -30.28
C GLY A 130 1.42 -17.48 -31.16
N TYR A 131 1.85 -16.92 -32.28
CA TYR A 131 0.95 -16.46 -33.32
C TYR A 131 1.65 -16.33 -34.68
N SER A 132 0.85 -16.30 -35.74
CA SER A 132 1.23 -15.81 -37.07
C SER A 132 0.22 -14.76 -37.53
N TRP A 133 0.62 -13.85 -38.43
CA TRP A 133 -0.24 -12.75 -38.86
C TRP A 133 0.02 -12.30 -40.29
N SER A 134 -0.98 -11.63 -40.88
CA SER A 134 -0.90 -10.94 -42.17
C SER A 134 -1.67 -9.62 -42.09
N GLY A 135 -1.21 -8.59 -42.79
CA GLY A 135 -1.83 -7.26 -42.77
C GLY A 135 -0.82 -6.13 -42.79
N SER A 136 -1.19 -4.98 -42.23
CA SER A 136 -0.34 -3.79 -42.17
C SER A 136 0.82 -3.93 -41.16
N ALA A 137 1.87 -3.12 -41.32
CA ALA A 137 2.96 -3.05 -40.34
C ALA A 137 2.48 -2.62 -38.93
N SER A 138 1.53 -1.67 -38.87
CA SER A 138 0.90 -1.25 -37.61
C SER A 138 0.13 -2.37 -36.91
N TRP A 139 -0.49 -3.27 -37.67
CA TRP A 139 -1.15 -4.48 -37.14
C TRP A 139 -0.14 -5.45 -36.53
N GLY A 140 0.96 -5.71 -37.25
CA GLY A 140 2.08 -6.50 -36.71
C GLY A 140 2.65 -5.94 -35.41
N GLN A 141 2.83 -4.62 -35.35
CA GLN A 141 3.31 -3.95 -34.13
C GLN A 141 2.31 -4.05 -32.98
N LEU A 142 1.00 -3.90 -33.26
CA LEU A 142 -0.06 -4.09 -32.26
C LEU A 142 -0.05 -5.52 -31.70
N LEU A 143 0.11 -6.54 -32.53
CA LEU A 143 0.19 -7.94 -32.06
C LEU A 143 1.44 -8.21 -31.23
N ALA A 144 2.57 -7.61 -31.61
CA ALA A 144 3.85 -7.83 -30.93
C ALA A 144 3.98 -7.11 -29.58
N THR A 145 3.33 -5.95 -29.45
CA THR A 145 3.54 -5.06 -28.29
C THR A 145 2.27 -4.78 -27.51
N ARG A 146 1.09 -4.93 -28.13
CA ARG A 146 -0.20 -4.45 -27.58
C ARG A 146 -0.14 -3.01 -27.08
N GLN A 147 0.64 -2.15 -27.75
CA GLN A 147 0.91 -0.76 -27.32
C GLN A 147 1.52 -0.65 -25.92
N TRP A 148 2.20 -1.70 -25.49
CA TRP A 148 2.93 -1.79 -24.24
C TRP A 148 4.43 -1.88 -24.50
N SER A 149 5.23 -1.23 -23.65
CA SER A 149 6.70 -1.24 -23.82
C SER A 149 7.39 -2.42 -23.14
N GLY A 150 6.74 -3.04 -22.15
CA GLY A 150 7.26 -4.21 -21.43
C GLY A 150 6.96 -5.51 -22.14
N PHE A 151 7.13 -6.64 -21.44
CA PHE A 151 6.62 -7.91 -21.94
C PHE A 151 5.10 -7.85 -22.12
N SER A 152 4.62 -8.36 -23.25
CA SER A 152 3.20 -8.40 -23.58
C SER A 152 2.86 -9.73 -24.25
N LEU A 153 1.62 -10.18 -24.08
CA LEU A 153 1.07 -11.34 -24.77
C LEU A 153 -0.43 -11.18 -25.01
N TRP A 154 -0.96 -12.03 -25.88
CA TRP A 154 -2.40 -12.15 -26.11
C TRP A 154 -3.06 -13.14 -25.13
N GLY A 155 -2.35 -14.21 -24.76
CA GLY A 155 -2.89 -15.35 -24.05
C GLY A 155 -1.91 -16.53 -23.99
N GLY A 156 -2.38 -17.67 -23.50
CA GLY A 156 -1.58 -18.88 -23.33
C GLY A 156 -2.42 -20.09 -22.96
N SER A 157 -1.75 -21.15 -22.49
CA SER A 157 -2.41 -22.37 -22.04
C SER A 157 -1.73 -22.98 -20.82
N ILE A 158 -2.51 -23.64 -19.98
CA ILE A 158 -2.01 -24.43 -18.85
C ILE A 158 -2.64 -25.83 -18.88
N ALA A 159 -1.81 -26.86 -18.83
CA ALA A 159 -2.22 -28.25 -18.63
C ALA A 159 -1.82 -28.70 -17.22
N PHE A 160 -2.76 -29.22 -16.44
CA PHE A 160 -2.46 -29.85 -15.14
C PHE A 160 -2.43 -31.37 -15.28
N ASP A 161 -1.55 -32.03 -14.53
CA ASP A 161 -1.50 -33.48 -14.50
C ASP A 161 -2.72 -34.04 -13.77
N SER A 162 -3.62 -34.65 -14.53
CA SER A 162 -4.87 -35.21 -14.01
C SER A 162 -4.67 -36.46 -13.14
N SER A 163 -3.46 -37.02 -13.10
CA SER A 163 -3.14 -38.22 -12.32
C SER A 163 -2.65 -37.94 -10.88
N ARG A 164 -2.41 -36.67 -10.53
CA ARG A 164 -1.90 -36.30 -9.19
C ARG A 164 -2.99 -36.32 -8.14
N ASN A 165 -2.57 -36.61 -6.89
CA ASN A 165 -3.39 -36.45 -5.70
C ASN A 165 -3.48 -34.96 -5.30
N TRP A 166 -4.37 -34.22 -5.95
CA TRP A 166 -4.53 -32.79 -5.75
C TRP A 166 -5.36 -32.44 -4.50
N TYR A 167 -4.98 -31.33 -3.87
CA TYR A 167 -5.80 -30.59 -2.92
C TYR A 167 -6.36 -29.33 -3.59
N PHE A 168 -7.70 -29.21 -3.60
CA PHE A 168 -8.42 -28.11 -4.26
C PHE A 168 -9.08 -27.13 -3.28
N GLY A 169 -8.63 -27.07 -2.03
CA GLY A 169 -9.17 -26.10 -1.06
C GLY A 169 -8.57 -24.71 -1.24
N LEU A 170 -9.36 -23.66 -1.01
CA LEU A 170 -8.86 -22.28 -0.97
C LEU A 170 -8.12 -21.96 0.34
N ASP A 171 -8.40 -22.68 1.42
CA ASP A 171 -7.70 -22.61 2.71
C ASP A 171 -6.71 -23.79 2.81
N PRO A 172 -5.41 -23.58 3.10
CA PRO A 172 -4.46 -24.67 3.24
C PRO A 172 -4.66 -25.55 4.49
N SER A 173 -5.54 -25.20 5.43
CA SER A 173 -5.74 -25.95 6.69
C SER A 173 -6.13 -27.42 6.49
N GLY A 174 -6.78 -27.75 5.36
CA GLY A 174 -7.17 -29.12 5.02
C GLY A 174 -6.14 -29.91 4.19
N LEU A 175 -4.99 -29.31 3.85
CA LEU A 175 -3.96 -29.92 3.00
C LEU A 175 -3.23 -31.05 3.74
N ARG A 176 -3.25 -32.26 3.17
CA ARG A 176 -2.59 -33.44 3.76
C ARG A 176 -1.18 -33.65 3.22
N ALA A 177 -0.37 -34.35 4.01
CA ALA A 177 1.03 -34.62 3.71
C ALA A 177 1.28 -35.45 2.44
N ASP A 178 0.26 -36.11 1.89
CA ASP A 178 0.30 -36.93 0.67
C ASP A 178 -0.34 -36.24 -0.55
N GLN A 179 -0.75 -34.97 -0.41
CA GLN A 179 -1.40 -34.19 -1.47
C GLN A 179 -0.52 -33.06 -2.00
N LEU A 180 -0.62 -32.80 -3.31
CA LEU A 180 -0.07 -31.58 -3.92
C LEU A 180 -1.12 -30.47 -3.87
N ASP A 181 -0.69 -29.25 -3.56
CA ASP A 181 -1.58 -28.09 -3.50
C ASP A 181 -1.82 -27.51 -4.91
N PHE A 182 -3.07 -27.56 -5.38
CA PHE A 182 -3.42 -27.11 -6.73
C PHE A 182 -3.26 -25.60 -6.91
N TYR A 183 -3.54 -24.81 -5.86
CA TYR A 183 -3.32 -23.35 -5.89
C TYR A 183 -1.86 -23.01 -6.16
N SER A 184 -0.93 -23.69 -5.47
CA SER A 184 0.52 -23.52 -5.66
C SER A 184 0.94 -23.83 -7.10
N ALA A 185 0.42 -24.91 -7.68
CA ALA A 185 0.67 -25.23 -9.09
C ALA A 185 0.07 -24.17 -10.02
N ALA A 186 -1.16 -23.70 -9.77
CA ALA A 186 -1.84 -22.73 -10.62
C ALA A 186 -1.08 -21.39 -10.70
N VAL A 187 -0.62 -20.86 -9.57
CA VAL A 187 0.17 -19.61 -9.57
C VAL A 187 1.52 -19.81 -10.25
N HIS A 188 2.16 -20.98 -10.08
CA HIS A 188 3.42 -21.32 -10.74
C HIS A 188 3.27 -21.33 -12.27
N GLU A 189 2.30 -22.07 -12.79
CA GLU A 189 2.10 -22.17 -14.24
C GLU A 189 1.65 -20.85 -14.87
N LEU A 190 0.86 -20.04 -14.14
CA LEU A 190 0.55 -18.68 -14.55
C LEU A 190 1.81 -17.80 -14.62
N GLY A 191 2.79 -17.99 -13.73
CA GLY A 191 4.09 -17.32 -13.82
C GLY A 191 4.81 -17.61 -15.14
N HIS A 192 4.76 -18.85 -15.63
CA HIS A 192 5.29 -19.22 -16.94
C HIS A 192 4.50 -18.63 -18.11
N VAL A 193 3.16 -18.57 -18.01
CA VAL A 193 2.32 -17.85 -18.98
C VAL A 193 2.70 -16.37 -19.03
N LEU A 194 3.00 -15.76 -17.88
CA LEU A 194 3.43 -14.38 -17.78
C LEU A 194 4.92 -14.17 -18.08
N GLY A 195 5.66 -15.18 -18.54
CA GLY A 195 6.99 -14.96 -19.09
C GLY A 195 8.16 -15.30 -18.17
N ILE A 196 7.93 -15.66 -16.90
CA ILE A 196 9.02 -16.12 -16.03
C ILE A 196 9.53 -17.46 -16.58
N GLY A 197 10.83 -17.54 -16.86
CA GLY A 197 11.44 -18.74 -17.46
C GLY A 197 11.13 -18.97 -18.94
N THR A 198 10.27 -18.15 -19.58
CA THR A 198 9.78 -18.40 -20.94
C THR A 198 9.94 -17.20 -21.89
N ALA A 199 9.92 -15.96 -21.37
CA ALA A 199 10.01 -14.74 -22.18
C ALA A 199 11.46 -14.36 -22.49
N ARG A 200 11.70 -13.68 -23.62
CA ARG A 200 13.03 -13.17 -23.97
C ARG A 200 13.57 -12.19 -22.92
N GLN A 201 12.69 -11.42 -22.30
CA GLN A 201 12.99 -10.46 -21.24
C GLN A 201 13.60 -11.16 -20.03
N TRP A 202 13.09 -12.36 -19.66
CA TRP A 202 13.68 -13.18 -18.59
C TRP A 202 15.12 -13.54 -18.94
N TRP A 203 15.30 -14.14 -20.11
CA TRP A 203 16.61 -14.63 -20.58
C TRP A 203 17.64 -13.51 -20.75
N SER A 204 17.20 -12.29 -21.07
CA SER A 204 18.09 -11.11 -21.13
C SER A 204 18.69 -10.71 -19.78
N GLN A 205 18.08 -11.17 -18.68
CA GLN A 205 18.49 -10.90 -17.31
C GLN A 205 19.09 -12.12 -16.61
N VAL A 206 19.37 -13.19 -17.36
CA VAL A 206 20.10 -14.36 -16.85
C VAL A 206 21.59 -14.16 -17.11
N GLN A 207 22.41 -14.21 -16.05
CA GLN A 207 23.87 -14.19 -16.12
C GLN A 207 24.43 -15.40 -15.39
N GLY A 208 25.06 -16.32 -16.13
CA GLY A 208 25.50 -17.60 -15.56
C GLY A 208 24.31 -18.41 -15.04
N ASN A 209 24.33 -18.75 -13.74
CA ASN A 209 23.24 -19.44 -13.04
C ASN A 209 22.49 -18.50 -12.08
N GLN A 210 22.43 -17.20 -12.41
CA GLN A 210 21.77 -16.19 -11.61
C GLN A 210 20.86 -15.30 -12.46
N PHE A 211 19.81 -14.79 -11.85
CA PHE A 211 18.96 -13.74 -12.40
C PHE A 211 19.39 -12.40 -11.82
N VAL A 212 19.62 -11.43 -12.69
CA VAL A 212 20.15 -10.10 -12.35
C VAL A 212 19.14 -8.99 -12.62
N GLY A 213 17.85 -9.31 -12.54
CA GLY A 213 16.82 -8.29 -12.60
C GLY A 213 16.90 -7.31 -11.44
N ARG A 214 16.72 -6.02 -11.72
CA ARG A 214 16.96 -4.95 -10.75
C ARG A 214 15.99 -5.09 -9.58
N GLN A 215 14.72 -5.38 -9.85
CA GLN A 215 13.69 -5.51 -8.83
C GLN A 215 13.93 -6.78 -8.02
N ALA A 216 14.14 -7.93 -8.67
CA ALA A 216 14.39 -9.20 -8.01
C ALA A 216 15.64 -9.15 -7.11
N GLN A 217 16.72 -8.50 -7.57
CA GLN A 217 17.92 -8.29 -6.76
C GLN A 217 17.67 -7.40 -5.52
N SER A 218 16.82 -6.38 -5.65
CA SER A 218 16.49 -5.50 -4.52
C SER A 218 15.74 -6.23 -3.41
N ILE A 219 14.89 -7.19 -3.79
CA ILE A 219 14.11 -8.02 -2.87
C ILE A 219 14.97 -9.12 -2.27
N TYR A 220 15.84 -9.75 -3.05
CA TYR A 220 16.68 -10.86 -2.59
C TYR A 220 17.94 -10.42 -1.85
N GLY A 221 18.45 -9.21 -2.10
CA GLY A 221 19.71 -8.70 -1.56
C GLY A 221 20.94 -8.94 -2.45
N GLY A 222 20.74 -9.26 -3.73
CA GLY A 222 21.80 -9.56 -4.72
C GLY A 222 21.29 -10.44 -5.87
N PRO A 223 22.16 -10.88 -6.80
CA PRO A 223 21.80 -11.80 -7.88
C PRO A 223 21.10 -13.06 -7.36
N VAL A 224 19.95 -13.38 -7.94
CA VAL A 224 19.09 -14.46 -7.45
C VAL A 224 19.53 -15.80 -8.05
N PRO A 225 19.84 -16.83 -7.25
CA PRO A 225 20.21 -18.14 -7.78
C PRO A 225 19.09 -18.76 -8.62
N LEU A 226 19.46 -19.34 -9.75
CA LEU A 226 18.57 -20.07 -10.64
C LEU A 226 18.86 -21.58 -10.59
N SER A 227 17.86 -22.37 -10.93
CA SER A 227 18.01 -23.80 -11.17
C SER A 227 18.93 -24.07 -12.38
N SER A 228 19.34 -25.33 -12.59
CA SER A 228 20.26 -25.69 -13.67
C SER A 228 19.74 -25.38 -15.08
N GLU A 229 18.43 -25.50 -15.28
CA GLU A 229 17.73 -25.16 -16.51
C GLU A 229 17.48 -23.65 -16.65
N ARG A 230 17.71 -22.87 -15.58
CA ARG A 230 17.65 -21.41 -15.54
C ARG A 230 16.27 -20.79 -15.83
N ALA A 231 15.24 -21.62 -15.91
CA ALA A 231 13.84 -21.19 -16.06
C ALA A 231 13.12 -20.99 -14.71
N HIS A 232 13.74 -21.41 -13.61
CA HIS A 232 13.19 -21.33 -12.25
C HIS A 232 14.21 -20.73 -11.29
N TRP A 233 13.73 -20.23 -10.15
CA TRP A 233 14.60 -20.01 -9.00
C TRP A 233 15.29 -21.31 -8.58
N ALA A 234 16.49 -21.21 -8.01
CA ALA A 234 17.10 -22.40 -7.41
C ALA A 234 16.22 -22.94 -6.28
N ASP A 235 16.25 -24.25 -6.07
CA ASP A 235 15.52 -24.85 -4.96
C ASP A 235 15.96 -24.26 -3.61
N GLY A 236 15.01 -24.07 -2.70
CA GLY A 236 15.23 -23.46 -1.39
C GLY A 236 15.32 -21.93 -1.37
N VAL A 237 15.25 -21.24 -2.52
CA VAL A 237 15.19 -19.77 -2.55
C VAL A 237 13.97 -19.26 -1.77
N ARG A 238 14.25 -18.35 -0.83
CA ARG A 238 13.27 -17.75 0.08
C ARG A 238 13.57 -16.27 0.28
N VAL A 239 12.51 -15.49 0.49
CA VAL A 239 12.57 -14.09 0.88
C VAL A 239 11.64 -13.88 2.06
N SER A 240 12.14 -13.25 3.14
CA SER A 240 11.39 -13.05 4.38
C SER A 240 10.77 -14.34 4.94
N GLY A 241 11.44 -15.49 4.76
CA GLY A 241 10.98 -16.81 5.18
C GLY A 241 9.99 -17.50 4.23
N GLN A 242 9.35 -16.76 3.30
CA GLN A 242 8.46 -17.31 2.28
C GLN A 242 9.28 -17.93 1.13
N ALA A 243 8.89 -19.13 0.68
CA ALA A 243 9.48 -19.71 -0.53
C ALA A 243 8.88 -19.12 -1.79
N ALA A 244 9.69 -19.02 -2.83
CA ALA A 244 9.25 -18.52 -4.12
C ALA A 244 8.40 -19.58 -4.84
N ALA A 245 7.29 -19.13 -5.44
CA ALA A 245 6.37 -19.98 -6.20
C ALA A 245 7.05 -20.52 -7.46
N MET A 246 7.94 -19.75 -8.09
CA MET A 246 8.67 -20.16 -9.30
C MET A 246 9.90 -21.03 -8.99
N SER A 247 9.86 -21.83 -7.91
CA SER A 247 10.80 -22.92 -7.63
C SER A 247 10.48 -24.14 -8.50
N PRO A 248 11.45 -24.95 -8.96
CA PRO A 248 11.20 -26.10 -9.84
C PRO A 248 10.47 -27.27 -9.16
N TYR A 249 10.23 -27.19 -7.84
CA TYR A 249 9.60 -28.27 -7.07
C TYR A 249 8.36 -27.81 -6.32
N LEU A 250 7.29 -28.59 -6.46
CA LEU A 250 6.15 -28.61 -5.55
C LEU A 250 6.35 -29.71 -4.52
N TYR A 251 6.13 -29.38 -3.25
CA TYR A 251 6.25 -30.34 -2.14
C TYR A 251 4.87 -30.76 -1.66
N TYR A 252 4.70 -32.06 -1.41
CA TYR A 252 3.49 -32.58 -0.79
C TYR A 252 3.23 -31.95 0.59
N GLY A 253 1.97 -31.73 0.92
CA GLY A 253 1.56 -31.15 2.20
C GLY A 253 1.91 -29.68 2.39
N ARG A 254 2.33 -28.97 1.33
CA ARG A 254 2.81 -27.60 1.43
C ARG A 254 2.17 -26.68 0.40
N ARG A 255 1.56 -25.59 0.90
CA ARG A 255 1.17 -24.46 0.07
C ARG A 255 2.34 -23.47 -0.09
N VAL A 256 2.56 -23.03 -1.32
CA VAL A 256 3.47 -21.95 -1.70
C VAL A 256 2.66 -20.94 -2.52
N GLY A 257 2.44 -19.76 -1.95
CA GLY A 257 1.82 -18.64 -2.66
C GLY A 257 2.83 -17.78 -3.39
N TRP A 258 2.32 -16.91 -4.27
CA TRP A 258 3.12 -15.93 -5.00
C TRP A 258 3.94 -15.05 -4.05
N SER A 259 5.26 -15.07 -4.18
CA SER A 259 6.16 -14.32 -3.27
C SER A 259 6.48 -12.93 -3.79
N ALA A 260 7.03 -12.07 -2.91
CA ALA A 260 7.57 -10.77 -3.31
C ALA A 260 8.69 -10.90 -4.37
N LEU A 261 9.43 -12.01 -4.36
CA LEU A 261 10.48 -12.27 -5.35
C LEU A 261 9.90 -12.62 -6.72
N ASP A 262 8.86 -13.47 -6.76
CA ASP A 262 8.16 -13.80 -7.99
C ASP A 262 7.50 -12.56 -8.60
N GLN A 263 6.93 -11.70 -7.75
CA GLN A 263 6.37 -10.42 -8.17
C GLN A 263 7.44 -9.49 -8.76
N ALA A 264 8.60 -9.38 -8.12
CA ALA A 264 9.69 -8.55 -8.60
C ALA A 264 10.21 -9.01 -9.96
N ALA A 265 10.25 -10.32 -10.22
CA ALA A 265 10.56 -10.85 -11.55
C ALA A 265 9.52 -10.43 -12.61
N LEU A 266 8.23 -10.39 -12.29
CA LEU A 266 7.23 -9.85 -13.24
C LEU A 266 7.50 -8.38 -13.59
N TYR A 267 7.87 -7.57 -12.60
CA TYR A 267 8.24 -6.17 -12.86
C TYR A 267 9.50 -6.04 -13.71
N ASP A 268 10.50 -6.88 -13.46
CA ASP A 268 11.71 -6.94 -14.27
C ASP A 268 11.42 -7.37 -15.73
N LEU A 269 10.36 -8.15 -15.97
CA LEU A 269 9.87 -8.48 -17.32
C LEU A 269 9.09 -7.34 -17.98
N GLY A 270 8.73 -6.31 -17.22
CA GLY A 270 7.93 -5.18 -17.69
C GLY A 270 6.42 -5.37 -17.53
N TRP A 271 5.96 -6.13 -16.52
CA TRP A 271 4.55 -6.16 -16.08
C TRP A 271 4.17 -5.05 -15.10
N ALA A 272 5.09 -4.12 -14.89
CA ALA A 272 4.77 -2.79 -14.38
C ALA A 272 4.69 -1.83 -15.57
N ALA A 273 3.92 -0.74 -15.44
CA ALA A 273 3.95 0.43 -16.31
C ALA A 273 5.34 0.61 -16.94
N PRO A 274 5.50 0.84 -18.28
CA PRO A 274 6.66 1.59 -18.75
C PRO A 274 6.79 2.70 -17.74
N ALA A 275 7.86 2.74 -16.96
CA ALA A 275 7.94 3.75 -15.95
C ALA A 275 7.74 5.11 -16.67
N PRO A 276 6.65 5.88 -16.46
CA PRO A 276 6.96 7.23 -16.10
C PRO A 276 7.80 7.06 -14.83
N ALA A 277 8.96 7.70 -14.74
CA ALA A 277 9.80 7.63 -13.55
C ALA A 277 8.90 7.56 -12.28
N GLY A 278 8.98 6.45 -11.53
CA GLY A 278 7.88 6.04 -10.64
C GLY A 278 8.27 5.07 -9.54
N LEU A 279 7.59 5.18 -8.39
CA LEU A 279 7.75 4.25 -7.26
C LEU A 279 7.02 2.94 -7.55
N ALA A 280 7.67 1.82 -7.18
CA ALA A 280 7.17 0.46 -7.37
C ALA A 280 6.07 0.06 -6.37
N VAL A 281 5.91 0.83 -5.29
CA VAL A 281 4.84 0.67 -4.30
C VAL A 281 4.25 2.04 -4.03
N ARG A 282 2.92 2.10 -4.02
CA ARG A 282 2.14 3.33 -3.87
C ARG A 282 1.00 3.08 -2.88
N PHE A 283 0.57 4.13 -2.22
CA PHE A 283 -0.50 4.07 -1.22
C PHE A 283 -1.60 5.05 -1.61
N PRO A 284 -2.84 4.61 -1.78
CA PRO A 284 -3.94 5.55 -2.00
C PRO A 284 -4.19 6.35 -0.72
N VAL A 285 -4.71 7.58 -0.85
CA VAL A 285 -5.04 8.43 0.30
C VAL A 285 -6.02 7.80 1.28
N THR A 286 -6.85 6.89 0.81
CA THR A 286 -7.81 6.13 1.61
C THR A 286 -7.14 5.06 2.48
N ARG A 287 -5.87 4.71 2.22
CA ARG A 287 -5.07 3.74 3.00
C ARG A 287 -3.63 4.20 3.13
N PRO A 288 -3.37 5.29 3.88
CA PRO A 288 -2.04 5.85 3.95
C PRO A 288 -1.08 4.94 4.73
N PRO A 289 0.22 4.93 4.38
CA PRO A 289 1.20 4.06 5.01
C PRO A 289 1.61 4.60 6.40
N VAL A 290 2.42 3.83 7.13
CA VAL A 290 3.17 4.34 8.28
C VAL A 290 4.62 4.57 7.91
N LEU A 291 5.11 5.77 8.19
CA LEU A 291 6.51 6.11 7.99
C LEU A 291 7.28 5.91 9.29
N VAL A 292 8.38 5.16 9.22
CA VAL A 292 9.18 4.78 10.39
C VAL A 292 10.62 5.22 10.16
N SER A 293 11.18 5.95 11.12
CA SER A 293 12.60 6.30 11.12
C SER A 293 13.20 6.29 12.52
N SER A 294 14.52 6.22 12.59
CA SER A 294 15.27 6.22 13.85
C SER A 294 16.44 7.19 13.77
N ALA A 295 16.80 7.77 14.92
CA ALA A 295 17.95 8.65 15.01
C ALA A 295 19.24 7.90 14.64
N GLY A 296 20.15 8.56 13.91
CA GLY A 296 21.39 7.94 13.42
C GLY A 296 21.24 7.12 12.14
N ASN A 297 20.01 6.81 11.71
CA ASN A 297 19.73 6.12 10.45
C ASN A 297 19.32 7.15 9.37
N PRO A 298 19.99 7.22 8.21
CA PRO A 298 19.62 8.14 7.14
C PRO A 298 18.31 7.75 6.42
N THR A 299 17.71 6.61 6.77
CA THR A 299 16.60 6.00 6.03
C THR A 299 15.27 6.14 6.76
N VAL A 300 14.21 6.44 6.00
CA VAL A 300 12.81 6.28 6.40
C VAL A 300 12.23 5.06 5.70
N GLN A 301 11.68 4.13 6.47
CA GLN A 301 11.04 2.92 5.95
C GLN A 301 9.53 3.12 5.89
N VAL A 302 8.92 2.64 4.81
CA VAL A 302 7.48 2.73 4.59
C VAL A 302 6.83 1.39 4.88
N TYR A 303 5.85 1.37 5.77
CA TYR A 303 5.11 0.18 6.14
C TYR A 303 3.67 0.28 5.63
N GLY A 304 3.24 -0.77 4.96
CA GLY A 304 1.88 -0.92 4.46
C GLY A 304 1.07 -1.88 5.32
N PHE A 305 -0.23 -1.90 5.08
CA PHE A 305 -1.16 -2.78 5.76
C PHE A 305 -1.93 -3.64 4.75
N ASP A 306 -2.18 -4.89 5.11
CA ASP A 306 -3.15 -5.72 4.39
C ASP A 306 -4.59 -5.38 4.82
N ALA A 307 -5.58 -5.95 4.12
CA ALA A 307 -7.00 -5.72 4.41
C ALA A 307 -7.45 -6.21 5.80
N THR A 308 -6.62 -6.98 6.50
CA THR A 308 -6.87 -7.41 7.89
C THR A 308 -6.17 -6.51 8.91
N GLY A 309 -5.38 -5.54 8.44
CA GLY A 309 -4.59 -4.59 9.22
C GLY A 309 -3.27 -5.16 9.72
N ASN A 310 -2.76 -6.26 9.13
CA ASN A 310 -1.40 -6.71 9.42
C ASN A 310 -0.40 -5.80 8.72
N VAL A 311 0.68 -5.51 9.41
CA VAL A 311 1.68 -4.57 8.94
C VAL A 311 2.86 -5.30 8.35
N SER A 312 3.32 -4.85 7.19
CA SER A 312 4.53 -5.36 6.57
C SER A 312 5.37 -4.22 6.01
N PHE A 313 6.68 -4.43 5.99
CA PHE A 313 7.56 -3.52 5.26
C PHE A 313 7.20 -3.59 3.79
N SER A 314 6.92 -2.42 3.20
CA SER A 314 6.43 -2.35 1.83
C SER A 314 7.51 -2.61 0.77
N GLY A 315 8.78 -2.64 1.16
CA GLY A 315 9.92 -2.62 0.22
C GLY A 315 10.35 -1.19 -0.13
N LEU A 316 9.55 -0.18 0.19
CA LEU A 316 9.87 1.22 -0.08
C LEU A 316 10.63 1.86 1.08
N SER A 317 11.73 2.55 0.76
CA SER A 317 12.51 3.33 1.71
C SER A 317 13.10 4.58 1.06
N PHE A 318 13.27 5.62 1.86
CA PHE A 318 13.78 6.91 1.42
C PHE A 318 15.02 7.31 2.20
N THR A 319 15.96 7.95 1.51
CA THR A 319 17.14 8.58 2.13
C THR A 319 17.07 10.11 1.91
N PRO A 320 16.11 10.81 2.54
CA PRO A 320 15.63 12.11 2.07
C PRO A 320 16.69 13.20 2.10
N PHE A 321 17.66 13.11 3.01
CA PHE A 321 18.75 14.09 3.19
C PHE A 321 20.14 13.50 2.87
N GLY A 322 20.18 12.40 2.11
CA GLY A 322 21.41 11.74 1.65
C GLY A 322 21.97 10.68 2.60
N ALA A 323 22.74 9.74 2.06
CA ALA A 323 23.21 8.53 2.77
C ALA A 323 24.13 8.81 3.96
N ASN A 324 24.72 10.02 4.04
CA ASN A 324 25.58 10.45 5.14
C ASN A 324 24.84 11.19 6.25
N TYR A 325 23.53 11.41 6.10
CA TYR A 325 22.74 12.03 7.16
C TYR A 325 22.68 11.13 8.40
N ARG A 326 22.87 11.72 9.58
CA ARG A 326 22.83 10.98 10.87
C ARG A 326 21.89 11.63 11.89
N GLY A 327 21.25 12.74 11.52
CA GLY A 327 20.29 13.40 12.38
C GLY A 327 18.97 12.63 12.46
N VAL A 328 18.06 13.14 13.28
CA VAL A 328 16.67 12.67 13.28
C VAL A 328 16.00 13.04 11.96
N ILE A 329 15.18 12.14 11.43
CA ILE A 329 14.24 12.43 10.34
C ILE A 329 12.84 12.38 10.95
N ARG A 330 12.02 13.39 10.67
CA ARG A 330 10.58 13.34 10.90
C ARG A 330 9.92 13.20 9.55
N ALA A 331 8.86 12.42 9.50
CA ALA A 331 8.15 12.20 8.26
C ALA A 331 6.65 12.25 8.51
N THR A 332 5.90 12.64 7.50
CA THR A 332 4.46 12.43 7.42
C THR A 332 4.06 12.21 5.98
N SER A 333 2.78 11.95 5.72
CA SER A 333 2.30 11.59 4.41
C SER A 333 0.89 12.12 4.16
N ALA A 334 0.66 12.71 2.99
CA ALA A 334 -0.63 13.21 2.51
C ALA A 334 -0.56 13.40 0.99
N ASP A 335 -1.70 13.49 0.31
CA ASP A 335 -1.73 13.85 -1.11
C ASP A 335 -1.64 15.37 -1.25
N VAL A 336 -0.46 15.89 -1.59
CA VAL A 336 -0.24 17.34 -1.73
C VAL A 336 -0.34 17.80 -3.20
N ASN A 337 -0.35 16.87 -4.15
CA ASN A 337 -0.41 17.14 -5.59
C ASN A 337 -1.79 16.83 -6.22
N GLY A 338 -2.74 16.35 -5.43
CA GLY A 338 -4.14 16.06 -5.79
C GLY A 338 -4.30 14.90 -6.77
N ASP A 339 -3.40 13.92 -6.75
CA ASP A 339 -3.44 12.78 -7.68
C ASP A 339 -4.12 11.52 -7.11
N GLY A 340 -4.61 11.59 -5.88
CA GLY A 340 -5.29 10.51 -5.16
C GLY A 340 -4.33 9.52 -4.47
N TRP A 341 -3.02 9.73 -4.58
CA TRP A 341 -2.00 8.94 -3.94
C TRP A 341 -1.23 9.74 -2.89
N VAL A 342 -0.71 9.02 -1.91
CA VAL A 342 -0.03 9.63 -0.78
C VAL A 342 1.39 10.05 -1.14
N ASP A 343 1.70 11.33 -0.97
CA ASP A 343 3.07 11.85 -1.04
C ASP A 343 3.80 11.75 0.30
N TYR A 344 5.13 11.80 0.25
CA TYR A 344 6.01 11.63 1.40
C TYR A 344 6.72 12.94 1.76
N LEU A 345 6.46 13.44 2.97
CA LEU A 345 7.02 14.69 3.47
C LEU A 345 8.06 14.37 4.53
N PHE A 346 9.26 14.94 4.40
CA PHE A 346 10.40 14.72 5.29
C PHE A 346 10.93 16.03 5.86
N ALA A 347 11.28 16.01 7.15
CA ALA A 347 11.87 17.13 7.87
C ALA A 347 13.12 16.69 8.63
N THR A 348 14.12 17.58 8.70
CA THR A 348 15.26 17.39 9.58
C THR A 348 14.88 17.65 11.04
N GLY A 349 15.31 16.77 11.94
CA GLY A 349 15.27 17.01 13.38
C GLY A 349 16.43 17.87 13.89
N PRO A 350 16.64 17.93 15.22
CA PRO A 350 17.65 18.78 15.84
C PRO A 350 19.10 18.47 15.41
N GLY A 351 19.97 19.48 15.46
CA GLY A 351 21.42 19.37 15.25
C GLY A 351 21.91 19.74 13.84
N VAL A 352 20.99 20.05 12.93
CA VAL A 352 21.27 20.49 11.56
C VAL A 352 20.33 21.61 11.16
N ALA A 353 20.66 22.35 10.11
CA ALA A 353 19.78 23.39 9.58
C ALA A 353 18.42 22.80 9.16
N ALA A 354 17.34 23.45 9.59
CA ALA A 354 15.96 23.10 9.27
C ALA A 354 15.72 23.02 7.76
N ARG A 355 15.38 21.82 7.28
CA ARG A 355 15.08 21.53 5.87
C ARG A 355 13.87 20.61 5.75
N VAL A 356 13.14 20.79 4.66
CA VAL A 356 12.00 19.96 4.26
C VAL A 356 12.24 19.42 2.85
N ARG A 357 11.76 18.21 2.56
CA ARG A 357 11.71 17.62 1.22
C ARG A 357 10.37 16.91 1.07
N ILE A 358 9.74 17.01 -0.09
CA ILE A 358 8.48 16.33 -0.40
C ILE A 358 8.63 15.56 -1.69
N VAL A 359 8.32 14.28 -1.63
CA VAL A 359 8.49 13.32 -2.72
C VAL A 359 7.13 12.79 -3.14
N ASP A 360 6.88 12.80 -4.43
CA ASP A 360 5.68 12.29 -5.07
C ASP A 360 5.50 10.78 -4.80
N GLY A 361 4.32 10.41 -4.33
CA GLY A 361 3.94 9.04 -3.98
C GLY A 361 3.84 8.07 -5.16
N VAL A 362 3.64 8.61 -6.35
CA VAL A 362 3.47 7.88 -7.62
C VAL A 362 4.78 7.85 -8.37
N THR A 363 5.40 9.01 -8.57
CA THR A 363 6.55 9.20 -9.45
C THR A 363 7.90 9.04 -8.71
N GLY A 364 7.92 9.29 -7.40
CA GLY A 364 9.16 9.35 -6.63
C GLY A 364 10.03 10.57 -6.94
N ALA A 365 9.53 11.50 -7.77
CA ALA A 365 10.17 12.78 -8.05
C ALA A 365 9.96 13.76 -6.89
N ASP A 366 10.77 14.81 -6.84
CA ASP A 366 10.58 15.86 -5.84
C ASP A 366 9.40 16.76 -6.23
N LEU A 367 8.35 16.77 -5.40
CA LEU A 367 7.32 17.83 -5.41
C LEU A 367 7.82 19.08 -4.70
N LEU A 368 8.74 18.91 -3.74
CA LEU A 368 9.55 19.97 -3.15
C LEU A 368 10.96 19.41 -2.94
N PRO A 369 11.99 19.92 -3.65
CA PRO A 369 13.37 19.52 -3.40
C PRO A 369 13.80 19.92 -1.98
N VAL A 370 14.96 19.45 -1.53
CA VAL A 370 15.49 19.80 -0.20
C VAL A 370 15.57 21.33 -0.03
N THR A 371 14.63 21.87 0.74
CA THR A 371 14.37 23.30 0.86
C THR A 371 14.63 23.75 2.30
N PRO A 372 15.50 24.75 2.52
CA PRO A 372 15.66 25.37 3.84
C PRO A 372 14.36 26.02 4.30
N VAL A 373 13.99 25.80 5.56
CA VAL A 373 12.82 26.42 6.19
C VAL A 373 13.23 27.06 7.51
N LEU A 374 12.36 27.92 8.08
CA LEU A 374 12.59 28.53 9.39
C LEU A 374 13.96 29.25 9.51
N GLY A 375 14.44 29.84 8.41
CA GLY A 375 15.76 30.49 8.36
C GLY A 375 16.95 29.56 8.62
N GLY A 376 16.79 28.24 8.46
CA GLY A 376 17.83 27.26 8.75
C GLY A 376 18.02 26.97 10.25
N PHE A 377 17.00 27.23 11.07
CA PHE A 377 17.01 26.93 12.51
C PHE A 377 17.55 25.53 12.82
N GLY A 378 18.48 25.44 13.78
CA GLY A 378 19.19 24.20 14.09
C GLY A 378 18.46 23.22 15.03
N GLY A 379 17.34 23.63 15.63
CA GLY A 379 16.63 22.84 16.64
C GLY A 379 15.69 21.78 16.07
N GLY A 380 15.47 21.76 14.76
CA GLY A 380 14.62 20.77 14.09
C GLY A 380 13.22 21.28 13.74
N VAL A 381 12.53 20.50 12.92
CA VAL A 381 11.25 20.84 12.29
C VAL A 381 10.19 19.81 12.64
N PHE A 382 8.95 20.23 12.87
CA PHE A 382 7.76 19.35 12.84
C PHE A 382 6.93 19.63 11.58
N LEU A 383 6.30 18.57 11.08
CA LEU A 383 5.44 18.60 9.90
C LEU A 383 4.09 17.95 10.23
N ALA A 384 3.03 18.50 9.65
CA ALA A 384 1.73 17.86 9.50
C ALA A 384 1.17 18.26 8.13
N ALA A 385 0.25 17.46 7.60
CA ALA A 385 -0.42 17.78 6.35
C ALA A 385 -1.90 17.39 6.39
N GLY A 386 -2.74 18.16 5.71
CA GLY A 386 -4.19 17.97 5.64
C GLY A 386 -4.83 19.00 4.72
N ASP A 387 -5.92 18.62 4.06
CA ASP A 387 -6.67 19.47 3.13
C ASP A 387 -7.54 20.47 3.92
N ILE A 388 -7.06 21.71 4.09
CA ILE A 388 -7.77 22.72 4.89
C ILE A 388 -8.79 23.49 4.06
N ASP A 389 -8.65 23.49 2.73
CA ASP A 389 -9.52 24.24 1.82
C ASP A 389 -10.49 23.39 0.97
N GLY A 390 -10.47 22.07 1.17
CA GLY A 390 -11.37 21.10 0.57
C GLY A 390 -11.18 20.93 -0.93
N ASP A 391 -10.02 21.27 -1.48
CA ASP A 391 -9.73 21.18 -2.91
C ASP A 391 -9.20 19.81 -3.35
N GLY A 392 -9.04 18.89 -2.40
CA GLY A 392 -8.48 17.55 -2.60
C GLY A 392 -6.96 17.49 -2.53
N ARG A 393 -6.27 18.61 -2.22
CA ARG A 393 -4.82 18.69 -2.01
C ARG A 393 -4.55 19.10 -0.57
N ALA A 394 -3.61 18.43 0.06
CA ALA A 394 -3.21 18.74 1.42
C ALA A 394 -2.28 19.96 1.49
N GLU A 395 -2.58 20.87 2.42
CA GLU A 395 -1.64 21.88 2.90
C GLU A 395 -0.64 21.29 3.88
N VAL A 396 0.51 21.94 4.01
CA VAL A 396 1.60 21.55 4.90
C VAL A 396 1.74 22.55 6.04
N ALA A 397 1.65 22.08 7.28
CA ALA A 397 2.03 22.83 8.47
C ALA A 397 3.49 22.55 8.85
N ILE A 398 4.27 23.61 9.04
CA ILE A 398 5.69 23.57 9.38
C ILE A 398 5.90 24.37 10.67
N SER A 399 6.54 23.77 11.67
CA SER A 399 6.87 24.45 12.93
C SER A 399 8.27 24.12 13.44
N ALA A 400 8.81 25.01 14.27
CA ALA A 400 10.07 24.78 14.96
C ALA A 400 9.87 23.82 16.15
N ASP A 401 10.89 23.01 16.42
CA ASP A 401 10.99 22.24 17.66
C ASP A 401 11.47 23.12 18.85
N ALA A 402 11.73 22.49 19.99
CA ALA A 402 12.26 23.09 21.20
C ALA A 402 13.45 24.01 20.94
N GLY A 403 13.45 25.16 21.60
CA GLY A 403 14.35 26.29 21.36
C GLY A 403 13.87 27.26 20.27
N GLY A 404 12.90 26.86 19.44
CA GLY A 404 12.40 27.65 18.32
C GLY A 404 11.25 28.59 18.65
N SER A 405 10.89 29.44 17.68
CA SER A 405 9.72 30.32 17.76
C SER A 405 8.43 29.48 17.83
N PRO A 406 7.41 29.88 18.63
CA PRO A 406 6.19 29.13 18.76
C PRO A 406 5.16 29.54 17.68
N VAL A 407 5.60 29.45 16.42
CA VAL A 407 4.85 29.81 15.22
C VAL A 407 4.68 28.57 14.34
N VAL A 408 3.49 28.40 13.79
CA VAL A 408 3.21 27.44 12.72
C VAL A 408 3.09 28.20 11.41
N THR A 409 3.79 27.72 10.39
CA THR A 409 3.66 28.21 9.02
C THR A 409 2.84 27.21 8.23
N VAL A 410 1.73 27.64 7.63
CA VAL A 410 0.91 26.82 6.73
C VAL A 410 1.25 27.22 5.30
N ALA A 411 1.48 26.24 4.43
CA ALA A 411 1.86 26.46 3.04
C ALA A 411 1.26 25.40 2.12
N ARG A 412 1.06 25.76 0.86
CA ARG A 412 0.78 24.81 -0.23
C ARG A 412 2.07 24.49 -0.99
N VAL A 413 2.17 23.28 -1.52
CA VAL A 413 3.25 22.91 -2.44
C VAL A 413 2.82 23.23 -3.86
N ALA A 414 3.57 24.10 -4.54
CA ALA A 414 3.30 24.44 -5.93
C ALA A 414 4.62 24.69 -6.66
N GLN A 415 4.77 24.09 -7.85
CA GLN A 415 5.92 24.33 -8.74
C GLN A 415 7.28 24.15 -8.04
N ALA A 416 7.45 23.09 -7.24
CA ALA A 416 8.67 22.83 -6.47
C ALA A 416 9.01 23.89 -5.42
N GLN A 417 8.01 24.65 -4.93
CA GLN A 417 8.16 25.68 -3.90
C GLN A 417 7.04 25.60 -2.86
N LEU A 418 7.28 26.22 -1.70
CA LEU A 418 6.27 26.45 -0.67
C LEU A 418 5.60 27.81 -0.88
N ALA A 419 4.32 27.80 -1.22
CA ALA A 419 3.47 28.99 -1.24
C ALA A 419 2.89 29.21 0.17
N TYR A 420 3.45 30.14 0.92
CA TYR A 420 3.04 30.42 2.29
C TYR A 420 1.64 31.04 2.34
N LEU A 421 0.73 30.41 3.09
CA LEU A 421 -0.66 30.82 3.26
C LEU A 421 -0.87 31.60 4.56
N SER A 422 -0.28 31.12 5.66
CA SER A 422 -0.52 31.70 6.99
C SER A 422 0.66 31.51 7.94
N TYR A 423 0.81 32.48 8.86
CA TYR A 423 1.74 32.42 9.99
C TYR A 423 0.95 32.56 11.29
N ILE A 424 0.94 31.49 12.09
CA ILE A 424 0.06 31.38 13.25
C ILE A 424 0.91 31.42 14.52
N GLN A 425 0.80 32.51 15.27
CA GLN A 425 1.45 32.67 16.57
C GLN A 425 0.69 31.86 17.64
N VAL A 426 1.18 30.65 17.95
CA VAL A 426 0.46 29.68 18.81
C VAL A 426 0.59 30.02 20.29
N LEU A 427 1.78 30.45 20.71
CA LEU A 427 2.08 30.81 22.11
C LEU A 427 2.58 32.24 22.19
N HIS A 428 2.88 32.70 23.40
CA HIS A 428 3.54 33.98 23.60
C HIS A 428 4.85 34.07 22.77
N PRO A 429 5.17 35.20 22.12
CA PRO A 429 6.36 35.32 21.26
C PRO A 429 7.70 35.04 21.96
N LEU A 430 7.75 35.13 23.30
CA LEU A 430 8.94 34.80 24.09
C LEU A 430 9.01 33.32 24.50
N ALA A 431 7.97 32.51 24.29
CA ALA A 431 8.08 31.09 24.49
C ALA A 431 9.08 30.51 23.48
N ARG A 432 9.94 29.60 23.95
CA ARG A 432 10.95 28.91 23.14
C ARG A 432 10.72 27.41 23.15
N SER A 433 9.48 26.98 23.29
CA SER A 433 9.11 25.57 23.31
C SER A 433 9.01 24.94 21.93
N GLY A 434 8.98 25.76 20.87
CA GLY A 434 8.47 25.33 19.57
C GLY A 434 7.00 24.90 19.65
N VAL A 435 6.52 24.23 18.60
CA VAL A 435 5.14 23.74 18.47
C VAL A 435 5.15 22.32 17.92
N ARG A 436 4.35 21.40 18.49
CA ARG A 436 3.98 20.14 17.83
C ARG A 436 2.69 20.36 17.05
N VAL A 437 2.62 19.83 15.84
CA VAL A 437 1.50 20.05 14.91
C VAL A 437 0.90 18.74 14.46
N ALA A 438 -0.41 18.75 14.25
CA ALA A 438 -1.19 17.71 13.59
C ALA A 438 -2.34 18.36 12.80
N MET A 439 -2.91 17.63 11.84
CA MET A 439 -4.08 18.06 11.10
C MET A 439 -5.13 16.93 11.05
N GLY A 440 -6.41 17.31 11.05
CA GLY A 440 -7.55 16.39 10.97
C GLY A 440 -8.87 17.14 11.15
N ASP A 441 -9.96 16.64 10.57
CA ASP A 441 -11.29 17.28 10.62
C ASP A 441 -11.96 17.07 11.98
N VAL A 442 -11.69 17.94 12.96
CA VAL A 442 -12.15 17.77 14.36
C VAL A 442 -13.60 18.23 14.53
N ASN A 443 -14.07 19.17 13.70
CA ASN A 443 -15.43 19.70 13.77
C ASN A 443 -16.43 18.98 12.85
N GLY A 444 -15.96 18.16 11.90
CA GLY A 444 -16.76 17.37 10.96
C GLY A 444 -17.30 18.19 9.78
N ASP A 445 -16.58 19.24 9.35
CA ASP A 445 -17.00 20.09 8.23
C ASP A 445 -16.45 19.64 6.86
N GLY A 446 -15.70 18.54 6.84
CA GLY A 446 -15.06 17.98 5.66
C GLY A 446 -13.70 18.60 5.32
N ARG A 447 -13.18 19.51 6.16
CA ARG A 447 -11.87 20.15 6.00
C ARG A 447 -10.99 19.83 7.20
N ALA A 448 -9.70 19.66 6.97
CA ALA A 448 -8.76 19.41 8.04
C ALA A 448 -8.57 20.68 8.91
N ASP A 449 -8.57 20.50 10.22
CA ASP A 449 -8.22 21.55 11.18
C ASP A 449 -6.76 21.48 11.59
N LEU A 450 -6.17 22.63 11.95
CA LEU A 450 -4.81 22.67 12.50
C LEU A 450 -4.84 22.52 14.02
N ILE A 451 -4.20 21.45 14.52
CA ILE A 451 -3.98 21.21 15.93
C ILE A 451 -2.54 21.58 16.27
N ALA A 452 -2.37 22.44 17.28
CA ALA A 452 -1.07 22.94 17.71
C ALA A 452 -0.93 22.85 19.23
N SER A 453 0.18 22.27 19.70
CA SER A 453 0.48 22.18 21.12
C SER A 453 1.88 22.68 21.46
N ALA A 454 2.08 23.02 22.72
CA ALA A 454 3.39 23.44 23.20
C ALA A 454 4.37 22.24 23.26
N GLY A 455 5.59 22.46 22.76
CA GLY A 455 6.71 21.55 23.00
C GLY A 455 7.27 21.66 24.42
N PRO A 456 8.40 20.98 24.70
CA PRO A 456 9.05 20.97 26.01
C PRO A 456 9.37 22.37 26.54
N GLY A 457 9.30 22.54 27.87
CA GLY A 457 9.63 23.78 28.58
C GLY A 457 8.46 24.76 28.77
N TRP A 458 7.26 24.43 28.29
CA TRP A 458 6.05 25.23 28.49
C TRP A 458 4.88 24.41 29.05
N SER A 459 3.81 25.08 29.48
CA SER A 459 2.59 24.40 29.95
C SER A 459 1.96 23.59 28.81
N PRO A 460 1.29 22.45 29.10
CA PRO A 460 0.80 21.49 28.11
C PRO A 460 -0.50 21.98 27.43
N VAL A 461 -0.46 23.19 26.88
CA VAL A 461 -1.58 23.83 26.22
C VAL A 461 -1.73 23.31 24.79
N VAL A 462 -2.97 23.07 24.38
CA VAL A 462 -3.38 22.68 23.03
C VAL A 462 -4.36 23.73 22.49
N ARG A 463 -4.21 24.05 21.20
CA ARG A 463 -5.07 24.95 20.42
C ARG A 463 -5.49 24.25 19.14
N ILE A 464 -6.73 24.45 18.74
CA ILE A 464 -7.30 23.92 17.49
C ILE A 464 -7.79 25.12 16.69
N TYR A 465 -7.21 25.30 15.51
CA TYR A 465 -7.58 26.34 14.57
C TYR A 465 -8.45 25.74 13.47
N ASP A 466 -9.50 26.48 13.13
CA ASP A 466 -10.48 26.12 12.13
C ASP A 466 -9.85 26.14 10.73
N GLY A 467 -9.87 24.99 10.05
CA GLY A 467 -9.26 24.80 8.73
C GLY A 467 -9.86 25.71 7.66
N ALA A 468 -11.19 25.75 7.59
CA ALA A 468 -11.92 26.59 6.64
C ALA A 468 -11.59 28.08 6.82
N ALA A 469 -11.52 28.55 8.07
CA ALA A 469 -11.12 29.91 8.37
C ALA A 469 -9.67 30.18 7.93
N LEU A 470 -8.75 29.23 8.17
CA LEU A 470 -7.35 29.37 7.73
C LEU A 470 -7.23 29.44 6.20
N ALA A 471 -8.04 28.68 5.47
CA ALA A 471 -8.12 28.75 4.01
C ALA A 471 -8.55 30.14 3.52
N ASP A 472 -9.45 30.80 4.26
CA ASP A 472 -9.88 32.19 4.02
C ASP A 472 -8.88 33.25 4.58
N GLY A 473 -7.70 32.82 5.04
CA GLY A 473 -6.67 33.68 5.62
C GLY A 473 -7.00 34.22 7.01
N GLN A 474 -7.99 33.63 7.70
CA GLN A 474 -8.41 33.99 9.04
C GLN A 474 -7.82 33.04 10.08
N VAL A 475 -7.11 33.57 11.08
CA VAL A 475 -6.62 32.77 12.21
C VAL A 475 -7.70 32.70 13.28
N ARG A 476 -8.57 31.68 13.18
CA ARG A 476 -9.68 31.46 14.12
C ARG A 476 -9.48 30.18 14.91
N LEU A 477 -9.57 30.27 16.23
CA LEU A 477 -9.69 29.08 17.07
C LEU A 477 -11.10 28.52 16.96
N GLN A 478 -11.23 27.20 16.81
CA GLN A 478 -12.53 26.54 16.89
C GLN A 478 -13.18 26.66 18.27
N ARG A 479 -12.33 26.76 19.30
CA ARG A 479 -12.69 26.75 20.72
C ARG A 479 -11.56 27.30 21.58
N SER A 480 -11.84 27.60 22.84
CA SER A 480 -10.82 28.04 23.80
C SER A 480 -9.69 27.02 23.95
N ALA A 481 -8.46 27.51 24.10
CA ALA A 481 -7.31 26.67 24.41
C ALA A 481 -7.52 25.93 25.74
N PHE A 482 -6.97 24.71 25.85
CA PHE A 482 -7.09 23.90 27.06
C PHE A 482 -5.75 23.25 27.41
N PHE A 483 -5.61 22.77 28.65
CA PHE A 483 -4.45 22.00 29.09
C PHE A 483 -4.73 20.51 28.94
N ALA A 484 -3.95 19.82 28.10
CA ALA A 484 -4.09 18.38 27.89
C ALA A 484 -3.65 17.56 29.10
N PHE A 485 -2.80 18.13 29.95
CA PHE A 485 -2.26 17.54 31.18
C PHE A 485 -2.18 18.58 32.30
N ASP A 486 -1.63 18.21 33.46
CA ASP A 486 -1.44 19.12 34.58
C ASP A 486 -0.69 20.40 34.13
N PRO A 487 -1.24 21.62 34.37
CA PRO A 487 -0.66 22.87 33.91
C PRO A 487 0.77 23.15 34.42
N THR A 488 1.24 22.45 35.46
CA THR A 488 2.60 22.56 35.99
C THR A 488 3.62 21.69 35.25
N TRP A 489 3.18 20.73 34.43
CA TRP A 489 4.08 19.85 33.69
C TRP A 489 4.74 20.58 32.52
N ARG A 490 5.96 20.17 32.16
CA ARG A 490 6.82 20.87 31.18
C ARG A 490 7.44 19.94 30.13
N ASN A 491 6.98 18.69 30.05
CA ASN A 491 7.52 17.73 29.08
C ASN A 491 7.16 18.08 27.62
N GLY A 492 6.13 18.88 27.39
CA GLY A 492 5.55 19.09 26.06
C GLY A 492 4.48 18.05 25.74
N VAL A 493 3.68 18.33 24.70
CA VAL A 493 2.52 17.50 24.34
C VAL A 493 2.63 17.09 22.89
N ASN A 494 2.73 15.79 22.61
CA ASN A 494 2.55 15.26 21.26
C ASN A 494 1.05 15.18 20.96
N VAL A 495 0.69 15.48 19.71
CA VAL A 495 -0.70 15.53 19.23
C VAL A 495 -0.85 14.77 17.92
N THR A 496 -2.00 14.13 17.72
CA THR A 496 -2.47 13.61 16.43
C THR A 496 -4.00 13.60 16.45
N ALA A 497 -4.64 13.56 15.28
CA ALA A 497 -6.09 13.40 15.18
C ALA A 497 -6.48 12.41 14.09
N GLY A 498 -7.64 11.77 14.26
CA GLY A 498 -8.22 10.84 13.31
C GLY A 498 -9.57 10.34 13.82
N ASP A 499 -10.48 10.00 12.91
CA ASP A 499 -11.80 9.47 13.24
C ASP A 499 -11.65 8.04 13.78
N LEU A 500 -11.66 7.85 15.09
CA LEU A 500 -11.42 6.55 15.74
C LEU A 500 -12.70 5.73 15.86
N ASP A 501 -13.87 6.37 15.85
CA ASP A 501 -15.15 5.69 16.06
C ASP A 501 -16.09 5.63 14.85
N GLY A 502 -15.70 6.29 13.76
CA GLY A 502 -16.39 6.31 12.48
C GLY A 502 -17.58 7.25 12.45
N ASP A 503 -17.60 8.31 13.27
CA ASP A 503 -18.68 9.30 13.30
C ASP A 503 -18.49 10.46 12.31
N GLY A 504 -17.38 10.45 11.56
CA GLY A 504 -17.01 11.48 10.59
C GLY A 504 -16.29 12.68 11.20
N ARG A 505 -16.03 12.70 12.51
CA ARG A 505 -15.18 13.70 13.18
C ARG A 505 -13.92 13.04 13.70
N ALA A 506 -12.81 13.75 13.59
CA ALA A 506 -11.55 13.32 14.14
C ALA A 506 -11.51 13.49 15.66
N GLU A 507 -11.25 12.41 16.39
CA GLU A 507 -10.80 12.47 17.77
C GLU A 507 -9.42 13.11 17.86
N LEU A 508 -9.18 13.84 18.96
CA LEU A 508 -7.86 14.34 19.31
C LEU A 508 -7.15 13.39 20.27
N MET A 509 -5.91 13.05 19.98
CA MET A 509 -5.05 12.25 20.86
C MET A 509 -3.88 13.09 21.34
N THR A 510 -3.63 13.05 22.64
CA THR A 510 -2.55 13.78 23.29
C THR A 510 -1.71 12.85 24.17
N SER A 511 -0.39 13.00 24.13
CA SER A 511 0.54 12.32 25.03
C SER A 511 1.64 13.25 25.49
N LEU A 512 2.39 12.86 26.51
CA LEU A 512 3.60 13.59 26.90
C LEU A 512 4.76 13.26 25.97
N ASP A 513 5.58 14.26 25.70
CA ASP A 513 6.84 14.08 24.96
C ASP A 513 7.93 13.43 25.82
N ALA A 514 9.13 13.29 25.24
CA ALA A 514 10.31 12.68 25.86
C ALA A 514 10.51 13.06 27.34
N GLY A 515 10.74 12.04 28.19
CA GLY A 515 10.89 12.20 29.64
C GLY A 515 9.58 12.29 30.43
N GLY A 516 8.42 12.32 29.76
CA GLY A 516 7.10 12.29 30.37
C GLY A 516 6.56 10.88 30.61
N LEU A 517 5.45 10.77 31.35
CA LEU A 517 4.74 9.49 31.52
C LEU A 517 4.34 8.89 30.17
N SER A 518 4.21 7.56 30.10
CA SER A 518 3.61 6.88 28.93
C SER A 518 2.09 7.10 28.76
N LEU A 519 1.56 8.19 29.31
CA LEU A 519 0.14 8.49 29.37
C LEU A 519 -0.35 9.06 28.03
N VAL A 520 -1.39 8.42 27.48
CA VAL A 520 -2.14 8.86 26.31
C VAL A 520 -3.56 9.21 26.74
N ARG A 521 -4.08 10.32 26.22
CA ARG A 521 -5.46 10.80 26.40
C ARG A 521 -6.12 10.95 25.04
N VAL A 522 -7.35 10.48 24.93
CA VAL A 522 -8.19 10.58 23.73
C VAL A 522 -9.37 11.48 24.07
N TRP A 523 -9.63 12.48 23.25
CA TRP A 523 -10.67 13.48 23.40
C TRP A 523 -11.63 13.37 22.20
N ASN A 524 -12.94 13.43 22.44
CA ASN A 524 -13.94 13.32 21.37
C ASN A 524 -13.87 14.52 20.41
N GLY A 525 -13.98 14.27 19.11
CA GLY A 525 -14.28 15.31 18.13
C GLY A 525 -15.69 15.86 18.37
N VAL A 526 -15.84 17.18 18.28
CA VAL A 526 -17.15 17.83 18.49
C VAL A 526 -17.25 19.07 17.59
N ALA A 527 -18.47 19.46 17.25
CA ALA A 527 -18.73 20.65 16.45
C ALA A 527 -18.03 21.90 17.03
N SER A 528 -17.78 22.89 16.18
CA SER A 528 -17.15 24.16 16.59
C SER A 528 -17.91 24.77 17.78
N SER A 529 -17.19 25.38 18.73
CA SER A 529 -17.69 25.99 19.99
C SER A 529 -18.02 25.07 21.19
N GLU A 530 -18.09 23.75 21.02
CA GLU A 530 -18.27 22.83 22.16
C GLU A 530 -16.96 22.53 22.91
N ALA A 531 -17.04 22.19 24.21
CA ALA A 531 -15.87 21.76 24.97
C ALA A 531 -15.50 20.32 24.61
N LEU A 532 -14.21 20.05 24.38
CA LEU A 532 -13.73 18.68 24.22
C LEU A 532 -13.99 17.88 25.50
N SER A 533 -14.51 16.67 25.34
CA SER A 533 -14.68 15.72 26.45
C SER A 533 -13.62 14.64 26.36
N LEU A 534 -13.02 14.29 27.51
CA LEU A 534 -12.08 13.17 27.59
C LEU A 534 -12.87 11.87 27.38
N ARG A 535 -12.53 11.14 26.32
CA ARG A 535 -13.11 9.84 26.00
C ARG A 535 -12.52 8.74 26.86
N LEU A 536 -11.19 8.64 26.86
CA LEU A 536 -10.43 7.66 27.63
C LEU A 536 -8.98 8.10 27.83
N GLN A 537 -8.29 7.44 28.77
CA GLN A 537 -6.86 7.59 28.97
C GLN A 537 -6.22 6.28 29.40
N PHE A 538 -4.97 6.04 29.00
CA PHE A 538 -4.24 4.81 29.32
C PHE A 538 -2.73 5.03 29.28
N PHE A 539 -1.97 4.13 29.91
CA PHE A 539 -0.50 4.11 29.84
C PHE A 539 -0.05 3.14 28.76
N ALA A 540 0.59 3.63 27.70
CA ALA A 540 1.00 2.80 26.57
C ALA A 540 2.14 1.83 26.90
N ASN A 541 2.96 2.14 27.93
CA ASN A 541 4.05 1.27 28.39
C ASN A 541 4.15 1.17 29.92
N GLY A 542 3.01 1.28 30.62
CA GLY A 542 2.92 1.15 32.07
C GLY A 542 3.13 2.46 32.85
N VAL A 543 2.69 2.47 34.11
CA VAL A 543 2.56 3.68 34.94
C VAL A 543 3.90 4.29 35.38
N THR A 544 4.96 3.49 35.42
CA THR A 544 6.32 3.91 35.80
C THR A 544 7.19 4.30 34.61
N ASP A 545 6.73 4.04 33.38
CA ASP A 545 7.50 4.39 32.18
C ASP A 545 7.52 5.91 32.00
N ARG A 546 8.72 6.43 31.68
CA ARG A 546 9.02 7.85 31.48
C ARG A 546 9.51 8.14 30.07
N SER A 547 9.18 7.26 29.12
CA SER A 547 9.69 7.39 27.76
C SER A 547 9.02 8.53 27.00
N GLY A 548 7.85 8.98 27.44
CA GLY A 548 6.91 9.76 26.62
C GLY A 548 6.40 8.91 25.45
N ILE A 549 5.33 9.36 24.78
CA ILE A 549 4.76 8.62 23.64
C ILE A 549 4.67 9.53 22.43
N ARG A 550 5.13 9.04 21.28
CA ARG A 550 4.84 9.57 19.95
C ARG A 550 3.58 8.91 19.42
N LEU A 551 2.73 9.69 18.77
CA LEU A 551 1.40 9.30 18.33
C LEU A 551 1.28 9.47 16.82
N LEU A 552 0.50 8.59 16.19
CA LEU A 552 0.00 8.73 14.84
C LEU A 552 -1.41 8.12 14.81
N ALA A 553 -2.36 8.78 14.17
CA ALA A 553 -3.67 8.21 13.87
C ALA A 553 -3.78 8.01 12.36
N ARG A 554 -4.19 6.81 11.95
CA ARG A 554 -4.24 6.46 10.53
C ARG A 554 -5.23 5.33 10.27
N ASP A 555 -5.99 5.40 9.18
CA ASP A 555 -6.80 4.27 8.75
C ASP A 555 -5.90 3.18 8.17
N VAL A 556 -5.72 2.14 8.95
CA VAL A 556 -4.76 1.06 8.68
C VAL A 556 -5.42 -0.14 7.99
N ASP A 557 -6.74 -0.26 7.98
CA ASP A 557 -7.45 -1.36 7.33
C ASP A 557 -8.36 -0.88 6.18
N GLY A 558 -8.40 0.44 5.95
CA GLY A 558 -9.24 1.08 4.94
C GLY A 558 -10.71 0.97 5.28
N SER A 559 -11.05 0.94 6.57
CA SER A 559 -12.42 0.83 7.06
C SER A 559 -13.14 2.18 7.12
N GLY A 560 -12.43 3.28 6.88
CA GLY A 560 -12.86 4.64 7.20
C GLY A 560 -12.62 5.00 8.67
N ARG A 561 -12.15 4.06 9.50
CA ARG A 561 -11.80 4.31 10.91
C ARG A 561 -10.31 4.28 11.11
N THR A 562 -9.80 5.30 11.76
CA THR A 562 -8.40 5.38 12.14
C THR A 562 -8.08 4.44 13.31
N SER A 563 -6.86 3.91 13.28
CA SER A 563 -6.22 3.25 14.42
C SER A 563 -5.18 4.18 15.02
N LEU A 564 -4.96 4.04 16.33
CA LEU A 564 -3.95 4.79 17.05
C LEU A 564 -2.63 4.01 17.09
N ILE A 565 -1.57 4.61 16.60
CA ILE A 565 -0.22 4.07 16.61
C ILE A 565 0.59 4.79 17.69
N THR A 566 1.27 4.01 18.52
CA THR A 566 2.08 4.51 19.64
C THR A 566 3.51 3.98 19.56
N ALA A 567 4.47 4.84 19.88
CA ALA A 567 5.89 4.49 20.00
C ALA A 567 6.54 5.28 21.15
N PRO A 568 7.58 4.77 21.81
CA PRO A 568 8.26 5.49 22.89
C PRO A 568 9.02 6.69 22.32
N ALA A 569 8.91 7.84 22.98
CA ALA A 569 9.58 9.06 22.51
C ALA A 569 11.09 9.07 22.83
N SER A 570 11.54 8.47 23.93
CA SER A 570 12.96 8.33 24.30
C SER A 570 13.15 7.35 25.47
N GLY A 571 14.37 6.89 25.76
CA GLY A 571 14.69 6.22 27.03
C GLY A 571 14.10 4.81 27.26
N SER A 572 13.43 4.23 26.27
CA SER A 572 12.92 2.85 26.29
C SER A 572 13.27 2.17 24.97
N LEU A 573 13.44 0.84 25.00
CA LEU A 573 13.68 0.05 23.78
C LEU A 573 12.60 0.38 22.75
N ALA A 574 13.04 0.61 21.51
CA ALA A 574 12.17 0.93 20.39
C ALA A 574 11.09 -0.14 20.16
N TRP A 575 9.82 0.26 20.23
CA TRP A 575 8.66 -0.54 19.86
C TRP A 575 7.62 0.34 19.16
N LEU A 576 6.73 -0.27 18.39
CA LEU A 576 5.59 0.39 17.79
C LEU A 576 4.36 -0.51 17.97
N ARG A 577 3.26 0.05 18.48
CA ARG A 577 1.99 -0.67 18.67
C ARG A 577 0.85 0.03 17.95
N VAL A 578 0.07 -0.76 17.23
CA VAL A 578 -1.20 -0.34 16.65
C VAL A 578 -2.31 -0.71 17.64
N LEU A 579 -3.13 0.27 17.98
CA LEU A 579 -4.21 0.17 18.95
C LEU A 579 -5.51 0.47 18.21
N ARG A 580 -6.39 -0.52 18.13
CA ARG A 580 -7.77 -0.29 17.70
C ARG A 580 -8.60 0.12 18.91
N LEU A 581 -9.29 1.23 18.78
CA LEU A 581 -10.25 1.68 19.78
C LEU A 581 -11.62 1.19 19.34
N ASN A 582 -12.26 0.41 20.18
CA ASN A 582 -13.71 0.22 20.14
C ASN A 582 -14.32 1.02 21.29
N ALA A 583 -15.64 1.15 21.34
CA ALA A 583 -16.34 2.10 22.22
C ALA A 583 -15.93 2.05 23.71
N THR A 584 -15.30 0.97 24.19
CA THR A 584 -14.91 0.80 25.59
C THR A 584 -13.53 0.15 25.83
N SER A 585 -12.75 -0.23 24.80
CA SER A 585 -11.47 -0.93 25.03
C SER A 585 -10.38 -0.65 23.99
N VAL A 586 -9.14 -0.95 24.38
CA VAL A 586 -7.94 -0.88 23.55
C VAL A 586 -7.55 -2.31 23.16
N LEU A 587 -7.62 -2.65 21.87
CA LEU A 587 -7.13 -3.94 21.37
C LEU A 587 -5.73 -3.75 20.76
N PRO A 588 -4.65 -4.18 21.42
CA PRO A 588 -3.31 -4.09 20.87
C PRO A 588 -3.12 -5.14 19.77
N LEU A 589 -2.67 -4.71 18.60
CA LEU A 589 -2.07 -5.62 17.61
C LEU A 589 -0.63 -5.95 18.03
N PRO A 590 -0.06 -7.09 17.56
CA PRO A 590 1.34 -7.43 17.81
C PRO A 590 2.28 -6.28 17.44
N PRO A 591 3.33 -6.00 18.24
CA PRO A 591 4.25 -4.91 17.97
C PRO A 591 4.99 -5.09 16.64
N ILE A 592 5.16 -4.00 15.89
CA ILE A 592 6.02 -3.95 14.71
C ILE A 592 7.43 -3.64 15.19
N PHE A 593 8.34 -4.61 15.10
CA PHE A 593 9.76 -4.39 15.39
C PHE A 593 10.48 -3.97 14.11
N PRO A 594 11.05 -2.75 13.98
CA PRO A 594 11.93 -2.46 12.87
C PRO A 594 13.29 -3.16 13.05
N PRO A 595 13.88 -3.72 11.98
CA PRO A 595 15.23 -4.25 12.00
C PRO A 595 16.24 -3.12 11.79
N SER A 596 16.99 -2.76 12.82
CA SER A 596 18.42 -2.47 12.71
C SER A 596 19.02 -2.18 14.09
N SER A 597 20.07 -2.90 14.41
CA SER A 597 21.01 -2.58 15.48
C SER A 597 21.56 -1.16 15.28
N ILE A 598 21.08 -0.16 16.04
CA ILE A 598 21.82 1.00 16.60
C ILE A 598 20.82 1.96 17.29
N SER A 599 21.13 2.32 18.55
CA SER A 599 20.49 3.33 19.41
C SER A 599 18.99 3.16 19.71
N ALA A 600 18.63 2.03 20.33
CA ALA A 600 17.29 1.77 20.86
C ALA A 600 16.81 2.74 21.96
N LEU A 601 17.62 3.73 22.40
CA LEU A 601 17.27 4.67 23.48
C LEU A 601 16.81 6.06 23.01
N GLN A 602 16.87 6.38 21.71
CA GLN A 602 16.39 7.68 21.18
C GLN A 602 14.96 7.62 20.57
N GLY A 603 14.32 6.44 20.64
CA GLY A 603 12.95 6.19 20.17
C GLY A 603 12.81 6.12 18.65
N ILE A 604 11.67 5.63 18.16
CA ILE A 604 11.28 5.60 16.74
C ILE A 604 10.37 6.78 16.42
N PHE A 605 10.55 7.44 15.29
CA PHE A 605 9.62 8.45 14.79
C PHE A 605 8.60 7.79 13.88
N VAL A 606 7.32 8.09 14.12
CA VAL A 606 6.18 7.64 13.33
C VAL A 606 5.46 8.85 12.76
N GLY A 607 4.93 8.74 11.54
CA GLY A 607 4.10 9.76 10.93
C GLY A 607 3.42 9.34 9.64
#